data_AF-A0A6A3GP62-F1
#
_entry.id   AF-A0A6A3GP62-F1
#
_cell.length_a   1.000
_cell.length_b   1.000
_cell.length_c   1.000
_cell.angle_alpha   90.00
_cell.angle_beta   90.00
_cell.angle_gamma   90.00
#
_symmetry.space_group_name_H-M   'P 1'
#
loop_
_entity.id
_entity.type
_entity.pdbx_description
1 polymer ?
#
loop_
_entity_poly.entity_id
_entity_poly.type
_entity_poly.pdbx_seq_one_letter_code
_entity_poly.pdbx_strand_id
1 'polypeptide(L)'
;MAGGSLFHVGEDVEFWRVLVHLSILAFCLVPFEAGLHRLEHKFPPSRKYQHMLKKTYRELMVLGLISLGLKIIKEIPEIDSYSKTMLAFQVADLTIFLLALALILQSTCVFLLLRDQNGRAERAELITTQDLVNSMTSTKTSTESVPSFAPTLFCCGRAAKKRSNHRELVELRLIRRLFLHRFGLPQLSPFSKYLNRAQASQIAHMIEVEPSMWIVLLAVAWSICGVVEVLKQLNTDMPESHDLVEAFVMFAWVLMLLHIMMFMYFRSCVRHLLHSAAFSNDKATLTANLTAIAQEEANAWQNEEADKALEVMSCIQEHHEELEFQRRRNKNIEAQQPKTR
;
A
#
# COMPACT_ATOMS: atom_id res chain seq x y z
N MET A 1 28.28 27.31 7.86
CA MET A 1 29.15 26.30 7.24
C MET A 1 29.28 26.68 5.78
N ALA A 2 30.46 27.14 5.37
CA ALA A 2 30.75 27.61 4.01
C ALA A 2 30.69 26.44 3.03
N GLY A 3 29.95 26.60 1.93
CA GLY A 3 29.83 25.62 0.85
C GLY A 3 30.93 25.82 -0.19
N GLY A 4 31.97 25.00 -0.12
CA GLY A 4 33.00 24.94 -1.17
C GLY A 4 32.40 24.50 -2.51
N SER A 5 33.01 24.99 -3.59
CA SER A 5 32.70 24.60 -4.97
C SER A 5 33.07 23.13 -5.21
N LEU A 6 32.23 22.39 -5.94
CA LEU A 6 32.44 20.98 -6.27
C LEU A 6 33.70 20.76 -7.14
N PHE A 7 34.24 21.82 -7.76
CA PHE A 7 35.41 21.80 -8.64
C PHE A 7 36.68 22.40 -8.03
N HIS A 8 36.62 23.02 -6.84
CA HIS A 8 37.80 23.44 -6.07
C HIS A 8 38.29 22.35 -5.09
N VAL A 9 38.26 21.09 -5.53
CA VAL A 9 38.83 19.97 -4.77
C VAL A 9 40.36 20.04 -4.88
N GLY A 10 40.95 20.77 -3.93
CA GLY A 10 42.39 21.01 -3.83
C GLY A 10 42.72 22.22 -2.95
N GLU A 11 41.91 23.29 -3.03
CA GLU A 11 42.04 24.49 -2.18
C GLU A 11 41.12 24.46 -0.95
N ASP A 12 39.87 24.01 -1.09
CA ASP A 12 38.87 24.08 -0.01
C ASP A 12 38.76 22.80 0.84
N VAL A 13 39.17 21.64 0.28
CA VAL A 13 38.99 20.33 0.92
C VAL A 13 40.17 19.40 0.61
N GLU A 14 40.78 18.85 1.65
CA GLU A 14 41.88 17.88 1.55
C GLU A 14 41.44 16.63 0.76
N PHE A 15 42.25 16.21 -0.21
CA PHE A 15 41.97 15.04 -1.07
C PHE A 15 41.69 13.74 -0.28
N TRP A 16 42.37 13.52 0.85
CA TRP A 16 42.13 12.37 1.72
C TRP A 16 40.69 12.33 2.27
N ARG A 17 40.11 13.50 2.57
CA ARG A 17 38.73 13.60 3.05
C ARG A 17 37.74 13.18 1.97
N VAL A 18 38.00 13.58 0.72
CA VAL A 18 37.21 13.13 -0.44
C VAL A 18 37.33 11.62 -0.63
N LEU A 19 38.53 11.06 -0.52
CA LEU A 19 38.76 9.61 -0.64
C LEU A 19 38.02 8.81 0.43
N VAL A 20 38.00 9.28 1.68
CA VAL A 20 37.25 8.65 2.78
C VAL A 20 35.74 8.68 2.50
N HIS A 21 35.19 9.82 2.08
CA HIS A 21 33.75 9.92 1.78
C HIS A 21 33.35 9.10 0.55
N LEU A 22 34.21 9.04 -0.47
CA LEU A 22 34.01 8.19 -1.64
C LEU A 22 34.06 6.71 -1.27
N SER A 23 34.95 6.32 -0.36
CA SER A 23 35.03 4.95 0.17
C SER A 23 33.79 4.58 0.98
N ILE A 24 33.27 5.50 1.80
CA ILE A 24 32.00 5.32 2.53
C ILE A 24 30.85 5.16 1.54
N LEU A 25 30.76 6.03 0.52
CA LEU A 25 29.73 5.94 -0.51
C LEU A 25 29.80 4.62 -1.29
N ALA A 26 30.99 4.19 -1.70
CA ALA A 26 31.20 2.90 -2.36
C ALA A 26 30.77 1.73 -1.47
N PHE A 27 31.13 1.76 -0.18
CA PHE A 27 30.70 0.75 0.78
C PHE A 27 29.18 0.77 1.02
N CYS A 28 28.53 1.93 1.00
CA CYS A 28 27.07 2.05 1.10
C CYS A 28 26.33 1.60 -0.16
N LEU A 29 26.95 1.74 -1.34
CA LEU A 29 26.38 1.32 -2.61
C LEU A 29 26.22 -0.21 -2.69
N VAL A 30 27.18 -0.99 -2.19
CA VAL A 30 27.14 -2.46 -2.21
C VAL A 30 25.88 -3.05 -1.53
N PRO A 31 25.53 -2.71 -0.27
CA PRO A 31 24.32 -3.22 0.36
C PRO A 31 23.04 -2.63 -0.28
N PHE A 32 23.11 -1.42 -0.84
CA PHE A 32 21.99 -0.82 -1.56
C PHE A 32 21.68 -1.58 -2.85
N GLU A 33 22.70 -1.91 -3.64
CA GLU A 33 22.58 -2.75 -4.84
C GLU A 33 22.07 -4.16 -4.48
N ALA A 34 22.64 -4.78 -3.44
CA ALA A 34 22.15 -6.07 -2.95
C ALA A 34 20.68 -6.00 -2.51
N GLY A 35 20.26 -4.89 -1.89
CA GLY A 35 18.88 -4.61 -1.50
C GLY A 35 17.95 -4.49 -2.71
N LEU A 36 18.36 -3.73 -3.72
CA LEU A 36 17.62 -3.57 -4.99
C LEU A 36 17.51 -4.89 -5.74
N HIS A 37 18.58 -5.68 -5.80
CA HIS A 37 18.57 -7.00 -6.45
C HIS A 37 17.65 -7.98 -5.71
N ARG A 38 17.63 -7.95 -4.37
CA ARG A 38 16.66 -8.72 -3.56
C ARG A 38 15.23 -8.29 -3.81
N LEU A 39 15.01 -6.99 -3.99
CA LEU A 39 13.72 -6.44 -4.35
C LEU A 39 13.28 -6.96 -5.71
N GLU A 40 14.14 -6.85 -6.72
CA GLU A 40 13.89 -7.34 -8.09
C GLU A 40 13.52 -8.82 -8.11
N HIS A 41 14.26 -9.68 -7.39
CA HIS A 41 13.95 -11.11 -7.32
C HIS A 41 12.64 -11.41 -6.57
N LYS A 42 12.22 -10.55 -5.64
CA LYS A 42 10.93 -10.70 -4.95
C LYS A 42 9.74 -10.28 -5.81
N PHE A 43 9.95 -9.48 -6.85
CA PHE A 43 8.91 -9.16 -7.82
C PHE A 43 8.74 -10.33 -8.81
N PRO A 44 7.51 -10.85 -9.00
CA PRO A 44 7.28 -11.85 -10.04
C PRO A 44 7.52 -11.24 -11.42
N PRO A 45 7.87 -12.04 -12.45
CA PRO A 45 8.04 -11.60 -13.84
C PRO A 45 6.71 -11.23 -14.52
N SER A 46 5.76 -10.68 -13.77
CA SER A 46 4.54 -10.13 -14.33
C SER A 46 4.89 -8.85 -15.09
N ARG A 47 4.49 -8.79 -16.37
CA ARG A 47 4.75 -7.65 -17.26
C ARG A 47 4.28 -6.32 -16.66
N LYS A 48 3.21 -6.32 -15.86
CA LYS A 48 2.67 -5.11 -15.23
C LYS A 48 3.61 -4.54 -14.17
N TYR A 49 4.28 -5.38 -13.37
CA TYR A 49 5.21 -4.93 -12.33
C TYR A 49 6.53 -4.47 -12.91
N GLN A 50 7.09 -5.20 -13.88
CA GLN A 50 8.30 -4.75 -14.56
C GLN A 50 8.09 -3.41 -15.27
N HIS A 51 6.90 -3.19 -15.85
CA HIS A 51 6.55 -1.90 -16.44
C HIS A 51 6.48 -0.79 -15.39
N MET A 52 5.81 -1.02 -14.26
CA MET A 52 5.70 -0.07 -13.16
C MET A 52 7.07 0.27 -12.55
N LEU A 53 7.91 -0.74 -12.32
CA LEU A 53 9.26 -0.59 -11.79
C LEU A 53 10.15 0.21 -12.76
N LYS A 54 10.12 -0.11 -14.06
CA LYS A 54 10.84 0.65 -15.09
C LYS A 54 10.38 2.11 -15.18
N LYS A 55 9.07 2.37 -15.07
CA LYS A 55 8.53 3.73 -15.03
C LYS A 55 9.03 4.49 -13.80
N THR A 56 8.99 3.85 -12.64
CA THR A 56 9.49 4.40 -11.38
C THR A 56 10.98 4.73 -11.44
N TYR A 57 11.82 3.81 -11.94
CA TYR A 57 13.24 4.07 -12.14
C TYR A 57 13.50 5.24 -13.08
N ARG A 58 12.74 5.33 -14.18
CA ARG A 58 12.84 6.44 -15.12
C ARG A 58 12.49 7.77 -14.46
N GLU A 59 11.41 7.84 -13.68
CA GLU A 59 11.00 9.05 -12.96
C GLU A 59 12.03 9.46 -11.90
N LEU A 60 12.57 8.49 -11.15
CA LEU A 60 13.65 8.73 -10.18
C LEU A 60 14.94 9.22 -10.85
N MET A 61 15.27 8.68 -12.03
CA MET A 61 16.42 9.13 -12.82
C MET A 61 16.21 10.56 -13.34
N VAL A 62 15.00 10.91 -13.79
CA VAL A 62 14.68 12.29 -14.21
C VAL A 62 14.84 13.26 -13.03
N LEU A 63 14.30 12.92 -11.85
CA LEU A 63 14.49 13.72 -10.63
C LEU A 63 15.99 13.83 -10.26
N GLY A 64 16.74 12.73 -10.34
CA GLY A 64 18.18 12.72 -10.11
C GLY A 64 18.97 13.61 -11.09
N LEU A 65 18.57 13.63 -12.37
CA LEU A 65 19.15 14.50 -13.40
C LEU A 65 18.81 15.97 -13.17
N ILE A 66 17.60 16.29 -12.70
CA ILE A 66 17.23 17.66 -12.29
C ILE A 66 18.13 18.12 -11.13
N SER A 67 18.26 17.31 -10.08
CA SER A 67 19.17 17.57 -8.96
C SER A 67 20.63 17.75 -9.44
N LEU A 68 21.09 16.94 -10.38
CA LEU A 68 22.45 17.06 -10.96
C LEU A 68 22.60 18.38 -11.73
N GLY A 69 21.62 18.75 -12.56
CA GLY A 69 21.60 20.00 -13.31
C GLY A 69 21.66 21.22 -12.39
N LEU A 70 20.93 21.19 -11.27
CA LEU A 70 20.97 22.26 -10.27
C LEU A 70 22.33 22.41 -9.60
N LYS A 71 22.99 21.27 -9.30
CA LYS A 71 24.36 21.29 -8.78
C LYS A 71 25.33 21.88 -9.79
N ILE A 72 25.20 21.57 -11.08
CA ILE A 72 26.06 22.14 -12.14
C ILE A 72 25.82 23.64 -12.31
N ILE A 73 24.56 24.09 -12.31
CA ILE A 73 24.20 25.52 -12.43
C ILE A 73 24.80 26.33 -11.27
N LYS A 74 24.83 25.76 -10.06
CA LYS A 74 25.42 26.40 -8.87
C LYS A 74 26.93 26.64 -8.99
N GLU A 75 27.61 25.88 -9.83
CA GLU A 75 29.06 26.00 -10.08
C GLU A 75 29.40 27.10 -11.11
N ILE A 76 28.39 27.70 -11.75
CA ILE A 76 28.60 28.84 -12.64
C ILE A 76 28.94 30.06 -11.76
N PRO A 77 30.12 30.69 -11.94
CA PRO A 77 30.60 31.76 -11.05
C PRO A 77 29.74 33.04 -11.07
N GLU A 78 28.85 33.17 -12.05
CA GLU A 78 27.93 34.30 -12.21
C GLU A 78 26.66 34.17 -11.35
N ILE A 79 26.40 33.00 -10.79
CA ILE A 79 25.22 32.72 -9.96
C ILE A 79 25.64 32.72 -8.50
N ASP A 80 24.99 33.54 -7.67
CA ASP A 80 25.22 33.54 -6.23
C ASP A 80 24.75 32.22 -5.61
N SER A 81 25.70 31.29 -5.47
CA SER A 81 25.56 29.97 -4.90
C SER A 81 25.06 29.99 -3.44
N TYR A 82 25.11 31.15 -2.78
CA TYR A 82 24.69 31.36 -1.39
C TYR A 82 23.38 32.15 -1.25
N SER A 83 22.76 32.55 -2.36
CA SER A 83 21.47 33.23 -2.30
C SER A 83 20.44 32.36 -1.57
N LYS A 84 19.68 32.98 -0.66
CA LYS A 84 18.64 32.29 0.13
C LYS A 84 17.62 31.57 -0.76
N THR A 85 17.37 32.12 -1.95
CA THR A 85 16.49 31.55 -2.97
C THR A 85 17.06 30.27 -3.59
N MET A 86 18.36 30.24 -3.92
CA MET A 86 19.00 29.03 -4.43
C MET A 86 19.04 27.92 -3.39
N LEU A 87 19.32 28.27 -2.12
CA LEU A 87 19.26 27.31 -1.02
C LEU A 87 17.85 26.75 -0.82
N ALA A 88 16.82 27.62 -0.83
CA ALA A 88 15.43 27.19 -0.71
C ALA A 88 15.00 26.27 -1.86
N PHE A 89 15.44 26.57 -3.09
CA PHE A 89 15.18 25.74 -4.26
C PHE A 89 15.84 24.36 -4.14
N GLN A 90 17.08 24.30 -3.65
CA GLN A 90 17.79 23.04 -3.41
C GLN A 90 17.11 22.19 -2.33
N VAL A 91 16.64 22.82 -1.24
CA VAL A 91 15.89 22.12 -0.19
C VAL A 91 14.56 21.60 -0.74
N ALA A 92 13.87 22.36 -1.59
CA ALA A 92 12.63 21.93 -2.23
C ALA A 92 12.84 20.73 -3.17
N ASP A 93 13.86 20.78 -4.02
CA ASP A 93 14.25 19.67 -4.92
C ASP A 93 14.59 18.40 -4.12
N LEU A 94 15.42 18.53 -3.08
CA LEU A 94 15.77 17.40 -2.19
C LEU A 94 14.52 16.84 -1.48
N THR A 95 13.60 17.71 -1.06
CA THR A 95 12.35 17.29 -0.40
C THR A 95 11.45 16.50 -1.36
N ILE A 96 11.31 16.97 -2.60
CA ILE A 96 10.55 16.26 -3.65
C ILE A 96 11.21 14.91 -3.96
N PHE A 97 12.54 14.87 -4.05
CA PHE A 97 13.28 13.63 -4.26
C PHE A 97 13.08 12.62 -3.12
N LEU A 98 13.16 13.08 -1.85
CA LEU A 98 12.91 12.25 -0.68
C LEU A 98 11.47 11.75 -0.62
N LEU A 99 10.49 12.60 -0.97
CA LEU A 99 9.09 12.21 -1.07
C LEU A 99 8.90 11.10 -2.11
N ALA A 100 9.48 11.26 -3.30
CA ALA A 100 9.42 10.24 -4.35
C ALA A 100 10.00 8.90 -3.86
N LEU A 101 11.17 8.94 -3.21
CA LEU A 101 11.80 7.75 -2.64
C LEU A 101 10.93 7.10 -1.55
N ALA A 102 10.32 7.91 -0.68
CA ALA A 102 9.41 7.43 0.36
C ALA A 102 8.16 6.75 -0.22
N LEU A 103 7.55 7.31 -1.27
CA LEU A 103 6.40 6.72 -1.96
C LEU A 103 6.76 5.39 -2.63
N ILE A 104 7.94 5.30 -3.24
CA ILE A 104 8.45 4.05 -3.84
C ILE A 104 8.68 2.98 -2.76
N LEU A 105 9.29 3.37 -1.64
CA LEU A 105 9.52 2.46 -0.52
C LEU A 105 8.20 2.00 0.11
N GLN A 106 7.25 2.91 0.28
CA GLN A 106 5.91 2.63 0.81
C GLN A 106 5.17 1.64 -0.11
N SER A 107 5.11 1.91 -1.40
CA SER A 107 4.42 1.03 -2.36
C SER A 107 5.04 -0.35 -2.44
N THR A 108 6.35 -0.42 -2.37
CA THR A 108 7.11 -1.66 -2.28
C THR A 108 6.77 -2.44 -1.00
N CYS A 109 6.74 -1.76 0.16
CA CYS A 109 6.40 -2.38 1.43
C CYS A 109 4.95 -2.93 1.42
N VAL A 110 4.00 -2.12 0.97
CA VAL A 110 2.59 -2.51 0.81
C VAL A 110 2.45 -3.69 -0.14
N PHE A 111 3.18 -3.69 -1.26
CA PHE A 111 3.18 -4.81 -2.19
C PHE A 111 3.69 -6.10 -1.56
N LEU A 112 4.81 -6.05 -0.83
CA LEU A 112 5.37 -7.23 -0.17
C LEU A 112 4.42 -7.80 0.89
N LEU A 113 3.76 -6.93 1.67
CA LEU A 113 2.73 -7.32 2.64
C LEU A 113 1.53 -7.96 1.94
N LEU A 114 1.01 -7.34 0.88
CA LEU A 114 -0.13 -7.86 0.13
C LEU A 114 0.18 -9.17 -0.58
N ARG A 115 1.42 -9.40 -1.02
CA ARG A 115 1.84 -10.67 -1.62
C ARG A 115 1.76 -11.83 -0.63
N ASP A 116 2.20 -11.64 0.61
CA ASP A 116 2.09 -12.66 1.65
C ASP A 116 0.62 -12.97 1.93
N GLN A 117 -0.20 -11.94 2.08
CA GLN A 117 -1.64 -12.10 2.31
C GLN A 117 -2.37 -12.75 1.13
N ASN A 118 -1.97 -12.40 -0.09
CA ASN A 118 -2.49 -13.02 -1.29
C ASN A 118 -2.15 -14.52 -1.34
N GLY A 119 -0.89 -14.90 -1.06
CA GLY A 119 -0.53 -16.32 -1.00
C GLY A 119 -1.36 -17.10 0.02
N ARG A 120 -1.74 -16.45 1.13
CA ARG A 120 -2.67 -17.02 2.11
C ARG A 120 -4.09 -17.11 1.57
N ALA A 121 -4.52 -16.13 0.78
CA ALA A 121 -5.84 -16.10 0.19
C ALA A 121 -6.05 -17.16 -0.90
N GLU A 122 -5.05 -17.37 -1.76
CA GLU A 122 -5.04 -18.44 -2.76
C GLU A 122 -5.10 -19.82 -2.10
N ARG A 123 -4.35 -20.03 -1.01
CA ARG A 123 -4.44 -21.28 -0.22
C ARG A 123 -5.80 -21.48 0.42
N ALA A 124 -6.43 -20.42 0.90
CA ALA A 124 -7.75 -20.48 1.50
C ALA A 124 -8.85 -20.78 0.47
N GLU A 125 -8.66 -20.40 -0.79
CA GLU A 125 -9.59 -20.75 -1.87
C GLU A 125 -9.61 -22.27 -2.15
N LEU A 126 -8.45 -22.92 -2.06
CA LEU A 126 -8.31 -24.38 -2.24
C LEU A 126 -8.91 -25.20 -1.09
N ILE A 127 -9.09 -24.60 0.09
CA ILE A 127 -9.64 -25.29 1.26
C ILE A 127 -11.16 -25.31 1.15
N THR A 128 -11.74 -26.51 1.20
CA THR A 128 -13.19 -26.69 1.14
C THR A 128 -13.84 -26.20 2.44
N THR A 129 -15.04 -25.66 2.35
CA THR A 129 -15.86 -25.30 3.52
C THR A 129 -16.08 -26.49 4.45
N GLN A 130 -16.17 -27.70 3.91
CA GLN A 130 -16.24 -28.94 4.71
C GLN A 130 -14.96 -29.19 5.53
N ASP A 131 -13.78 -28.96 4.97
CA ASP A 131 -12.49 -29.10 5.70
C ASP A 131 -12.38 -28.07 6.83
N LEU A 132 -12.96 -26.89 6.62
CA LEU A 132 -13.05 -25.84 7.61
C LEU A 132 -13.96 -26.22 8.77
N VAL A 133 -15.12 -26.83 8.49
CA VAL A 133 -16.02 -27.38 9.51
C VAL A 133 -15.32 -28.51 10.29
N ASN A 134 -14.68 -29.45 9.59
CA ASN A 134 -14.00 -30.60 10.18
C ASN A 134 -12.84 -30.19 11.11
N SER A 135 -12.10 -29.13 10.75
CA SER A 135 -11.04 -28.58 11.61
C SER A 135 -11.61 -27.83 12.82
N MET A 136 -12.76 -27.16 12.68
CA MET A 136 -13.44 -26.46 13.78
C MET A 136 -14.05 -27.42 14.80
N THR A 137 -14.56 -28.58 14.35
CA THR A 137 -15.06 -29.68 15.19
C THR A 137 -13.91 -30.48 15.82
N SER A 138 -12.83 -30.77 15.09
CA SER A 138 -11.64 -31.46 15.64
C SER A 138 -10.93 -30.66 16.74
N THR A 139 -11.05 -29.33 16.73
CA THR A 139 -10.52 -28.50 17.83
C THR A 139 -11.30 -28.73 19.14
N LYS A 140 -12.54 -29.25 19.09
CA LYS A 140 -13.31 -29.63 20.30
C LYS A 140 -12.76 -30.91 20.94
N THR A 141 -12.25 -31.87 20.16
CA THR A 141 -11.72 -33.14 20.71
C THR A 141 -10.32 -33.01 21.30
N SER A 142 -9.57 -31.95 20.96
CA SER A 142 -8.22 -31.72 21.50
C SER A 142 -8.20 -30.96 22.83
N THR A 143 -9.35 -30.57 23.38
CA THR A 143 -9.44 -29.80 24.63
C THR A 143 -9.66 -30.67 25.88
N GLU A 144 -9.73 -32.00 25.73
CA GLU A 144 -9.88 -32.97 26.83
C GLU A 144 -8.57 -33.68 27.23
N SER A 145 -7.41 -33.28 26.70
CA SER A 145 -6.12 -33.80 27.17
C SER A 145 -5.48 -32.85 28.20
N VAL A 146 -5.33 -33.38 29.41
CA VAL A 146 -4.72 -32.80 30.62
C VAL A 146 -3.48 -31.93 30.31
N PRO A 147 -3.38 -30.68 30.81
CA PRO A 147 -2.21 -29.85 30.58
C PRO A 147 -1.07 -30.26 31.53
N SER A 148 0.02 -30.79 30.97
CA SER A 148 1.32 -30.82 31.63
C SER A 148 1.95 -29.42 31.53
N PHE A 149 2.37 -28.87 32.68
CA PHE A 149 2.64 -27.44 32.89
C PHE A 149 3.91 -26.87 32.22
N ALA A 150 4.75 -27.68 31.58
CA ALA A 150 6.09 -27.26 31.14
C ALA A 150 6.24 -26.57 29.76
N PRO A 151 5.41 -26.80 28.71
CA PRO A 151 5.60 -26.15 27.40
C PRO A 151 4.78 -24.85 27.21
N THR A 152 4.11 -24.37 28.26
CA THR A 152 3.00 -23.39 28.17
C THR A 152 3.42 -21.96 27.78
N LEU A 153 4.69 -21.57 27.95
CA LEU A 153 5.12 -20.18 27.68
C LEU A 153 5.50 -19.92 26.20
N PHE A 154 5.98 -20.93 25.47
CA PHE A 154 6.35 -20.79 24.04
C PHE A 154 5.25 -21.32 23.08
N CYS A 155 4.35 -22.17 23.58
CA CYS A 155 3.25 -22.75 22.79
C CYS A 155 1.98 -21.87 22.75
N CYS A 156 1.76 -20.98 23.73
CA CYS A 156 0.62 -20.05 23.70
C CYS A 156 0.63 -19.15 22.47
N GLY A 157 1.80 -18.68 22.03
CA GLY A 157 1.95 -17.91 20.79
C GLY A 157 1.63 -18.73 19.54
N ARG A 158 2.04 -20.01 19.48
CA ARG A 158 1.75 -20.89 18.35
C ARG A 158 0.29 -21.29 18.26
N ALA A 159 -0.35 -21.60 19.39
CA ALA A 159 -1.77 -21.93 19.45
C ALA A 159 -2.64 -20.71 19.12
N ALA A 160 -2.31 -19.53 19.67
CA ALA A 160 -2.98 -18.27 19.33
C ALA A 160 -2.80 -17.91 17.85
N LYS A 161 -1.57 -18.07 17.30
CA LYS A 161 -1.28 -17.86 15.88
C LYS A 161 -2.04 -18.84 14.98
N LYS A 162 -2.15 -20.12 15.38
CA LYS A 162 -2.92 -21.14 14.66
C LYS A 162 -4.42 -20.81 14.67
N ARG A 163 -4.96 -20.39 15.81
CA ARG A 163 -6.37 -19.97 15.95
C ARG A 163 -6.68 -18.72 15.13
N SER A 164 -5.78 -17.73 15.13
CA SER A 164 -5.87 -16.52 14.31
C SER A 164 -5.86 -16.86 12.83
N ASN A 165 -4.94 -17.73 12.39
CA ASN A 165 -4.89 -18.17 11.00
C ASN A 165 -6.20 -18.84 10.59
N HIS A 166 -6.71 -19.78 11.40
CA HIS A 166 -7.94 -20.49 11.07
C HIS A 166 -9.14 -19.55 10.98
N ARG A 167 -9.25 -18.57 11.91
CA ARG A 167 -10.29 -17.54 11.84
C ARG A 167 -10.20 -16.73 10.54
N GLU A 168 -9.01 -16.31 10.15
CA GLU A 168 -8.80 -15.54 8.92
C GLU A 168 -9.15 -16.33 7.65
N LEU A 169 -8.91 -17.64 7.66
CA LEU A 169 -9.37 -18.57 6.62
C LEU A 169 -10.90 -18.61 6.51
N VAL A 170 -11.61 -18.68 7.65
CA VAL A 170 -13.09 -18.59 7.68
C VAL A 170 -13.56 -17.25 7.12
N GLU A 171 -12.99 -16.15 7.60
CA GLU A 171 -13.36 -14.79 7.18
C GLU A 171 -13.23 -14.62 5.67
N LEU A 172 -12.11 -15.06 5.10
CA LEU A 172 -11.87 -14.95 3.66
C LEU A 172 -12.82 -15.84 2.85
N ARG A 173 -13.15 -17.04 3.33
CA ARG A 173 -14.09 -17.93 2.64
C ARG A 173 -15.50 -17.36 2.61
N LEU A 174 -15.94 -16.76 3.72
CA LEU A 174 -17.24 -16.10 3.80
C LEU A 174 -17.31 -14.86 2.89
N ILE A 175 -16.24 -14.07 2.83
CA ILE A 175 -16.15 -12.92 1.90
C ILE A 175 -16.23 -13.39 0.45
N ARG A 176 -15.52 -14.46 0.09
CA ARG A 176 -15.60 -15.07 -1.25
C ARG A 176 -17.04 -15.46 -1.58
N ARG A 177 -17.71 -16.20 -0.71
CA ARG A 177 -19.11 -16.61 -0.93
C ARG A 177 -20.03 -15.41 -1.09
N LEU A 178 -19.92 -14.41 -0.22
CA LEU A 178 -20.73 -13.20 -0.29
C LEU A 178 -20.53 -12.49 -1.64
N PHE A 179 -19.28 -12.39 -2.10
CA PHE A 179 -18.94 -11.78 -3.39
C PHE A 179 -19.56 -12.58 -4.54
N LEU A 180 -19.33 -13.89 -4.59
CA LEU A 180 -19.86 -14.74 -5.67
C LEU A 180 -21.39 -14.67 -5.72
N HIS A 181 -22.05 -14.77 -4.57
CA HIS A 181 -23.50 -14.68 -4.47
C HIS A 181 -24.02 -13.29 -4.86
N ARG A 182 -23.34 -12.20 -4.48
CA ARG A 182 -23.77 -10.83 -4.79
C ARG A 182 -23.69 -10.52 -6.28
N PHE A 183 -22.73 -11.10 -6.98
CA PHE A 183 -22.51 -10.86 -8.42
C PHE A 183 -23.04 -12.00 -9.31
N GLY A 184 -23.65 -13.04 -8.73
CA GLY A 184 -24.14 -14.19 -9.49
C GLY A 184 -23.03 -14.99 -10.19
N LEU A 185 -21.81 -14.95 -9.66
CA LEU A 185 -20.67 -15.63 -10.25
C LEU A 185 -20.66 -17.12 -9.89
N PRO A 186 -20.19 -17.97 -10.81
CA PRO A 186 -20.09 -19.41 -10.56
C PRO A 186 -19.05 -19.73 -9.49
N GLN A 187 -19.18 -20.88 -8.83
CA GLN A 187 -18.27 -21.32 -7.75
C GLN A 187 -16.86 -21.63 -8.26
N LEU A 188 -16.72 -21.97 -9.54
CA LEU A 188 -15.44 -22.14 -10.23
C LEU A 188 -14.67 -20.82 -10.45
N SER A 189 -15.29 -19.66 -10.18
CA SER A 189 -14.66 -18.35 -10.38
C SER A 189 -13.45 -18.14 -9.46
N PRO A 190 -12.28 -17.74 -10.02
CA PRO A 190 -11.06 -17.56 -9.25
C PRO A 190 -11.05 -16.22 -8.51
N PHE A 191 -11.67 -16.19 -7.33
CA PHE A 191 -11.83 -14.97 -6.52
C PHE A 191 -10.48 -14.39 -6.08
N SER A 192 -9.54 -15.25 -5.66
CA SER A 192 -8.22 -14.80 -5.22
C SER A 192 -7.49 -14.07 -6.35
N LYS A 193 -7.51 -14.61 -7.58
CA LYS A 193 -6.88 -14.00 -8.75
C LYS A 193 -7.51 -12.65 -9.12
N TYR A 194 -8.84 -12.53 -9.01
CA TYR A 194 -9.52 -11.25 -9.20
C TYR A 194 -9.07 -10.22 -8.18
N LEU A 195 -9.08 -10.57 -6.88
CA LEU A 195 -8.68 -9.67 -5.80
C LEU A 195 -7.24 -9.20 -5.97
N ASN A 196 -6.35 -10.10 -6.39
CA ASN A 196 -4.94 -9.78 -6.65
C ASN A 196 -4.75 -8.78 -7.78
N ARG A 197 -5.52 -8.95 -8.86
CA ARG A 197 -5.45 -8.06 -10.01
C ARG A 197 -5.99 -6.68 -9.67
N ALA A 198 -7.06 -6.61 -8.87
CA ALA A 198 -7.61 -5.37 -8.35
C ALA A 198 -6.60 -4.65 -7.43
N GLN A 199 -6.03 -5.36 -6.45
CA GLN A 199 -5.00 -4.83 -5.55
C GLN A 199 -3.76 -4.35 -6.30
N ALA A 200 -3.26 -5.14 -7.25
CA ALA A 200 -2.12 -4.76 -8.09
C ALA A 200 -2.37 -3.46 -8.87
N SER A 201 -3.62 -3.24 -9.31
CA SER A 201 -3.98 -1.98 -9.96
C SER A 201 -3.97 -0.80 -8.99
N GLN A 202 -4.48 -0.99 -7.76
CA GLN A 202 -4.46 0.04 -6.74
C GLN A 202 -3.03 0.40 -6.29
N ILE A 203 -2.13 -0.58 -6.15
CA ILE A 203 -0.72 -0.34 -5.83
C ILE A 203 -0.05 0.49 -6.93
N ALA A 204 -0.37 0.22 -8.20
CA ALA A 204 0.15 1.01 -9.31
C ALA A 204 -0.30 2.47 -9.23
N HIS A 205 -1.57 2.72 -8.91
CA HIS A 205 -2.08 4.08 -8.69
C HIS A 205 -1.47 4.77 -7.47
N MET A 206 -1.04 4.03 -6.43
CA MET A 206 -0.39 4.62 -5.26
C MET A 206 1.02 5.16 -5.54
N ILE A 207 1.67 4.69 -6.61
CA ILE A 207 3.00 5.19 -7.05
C ILE A 207 2.85 6.40 -7.97
N GLU A 208 1.78 6.45 -8.75
CA GLU A 208 1.57 7.51 -9.73
C GLU A 208 1.04 8.77 -9.05
N VAL A 209 1.88 9.80 -8.95
CA VAL A 209 1.47 11.08 -8.38
C VAL A 209 0.66 11.89 -9.41
N GLU A 210 -0.66 11.76 -9.36
CA GLU A 210 -1.62 12.59 -10.08
C GLU A 210 -1.46 14.11 -9.78
N PRO A 211 -1.77 15.00 -10.74
CA PRO A 211 -1.75 16.46 -10.55
C PRO A 211 -2.55 16.95 -9.33
N SER A 212 -3.65 16.27 -9.01
CA SER A 212 -4.49 16.58 -7.85
C SER A 212 -3.74 16.45 -6.52
N MET A 213 -2.84 15.48 -6.40
CA MET A 213 -2.04 15.27 -5.18
C MET A 213 -1.03 16.38 -4.97
N TRP A 214 -0.50 16.99 -6.03
CA TRP A 214 0.36 18.16 -5.91
C TRP A 214 -0.38 19.36 -5.33
N ILE A 215 -1.64 19.57 -5.73
CA ILE A 215 -2.48 20.63 -5.16
C ILE A 215 -2.70 20.39 -3.66
N VAL A 216 -2.99 19.15 -3.26
CA VAL A 216 -3.17 18.78 -1.85
C VAL A 216 -1.85 18.97 -1.07
N LEU A 217 -0.72 18.53 -1.62
CA LEU A 217 0.58 18.65 -0.98
C LEU A 217 0.98 20.12 -0.78
N LEU A 218 0.75 20.95 -1.79
CA LEU A 218 0.91 22.40 -1.67
C LEU A 218 0.00 22.94 -0.57
N ALA A 219 -1.30 22.60 -0.59
CA ALA A 219 -2.24 23.07 0.45
C ALA A 219 -1.78 22.70 1.87
N VAL A 220 -1.24 21.50 2.07
CA VAL A 220 -0.66 21.08 3.36
C VAL A 220 0.60 21.90 3.69
N ALA A 221 1.50 22.11 2.74
CA ALA A 221 2.71 22.91 2.95
C ALA A 221 2.37 24.37 3.32
N TRP A 222 1.43 25.00 2.62
CA TRP A 222 0.92 26.34 2.94
C TRP A 222 0.25 26.37 4.32
N SER A 223 -0.49 25.34 4.68
CA SER A 223 -1.10 25.20 6.01
C SER A 223 -0.05 25.11 7.12
N ILE A 224 1.04 24.36 6.92
CA ILE A 224 2.16 24.31 7.85
C ILE A 224 2.79 25.70 8.02
N CYS A 225 3.04 26.42 6.93
CA CYS A 225 3.56 27.79 7.00
C CYS A 225 2.63 28.72 7.80
N GLY A 226 1.31 28.66 7.54
CA GLY A 226 0.34 29.47 8.28
C GLY A 226 0.30 29.13 9.77
N VAL A 227 0.41 27.85 10.15
CA VAL A 227 0.48 27.43 11.55
C VAL A 227 1.77 27.94 12.22
N VAL A 228 2.90 27.91 11.51
CA VAL A 228 4.17 28.47 12.02
C VAL A 228 4.05 29.98 12.26
N GLU A 229 3.41 30.73 11.37
CA GLU A 229 3.19 32.17 11.55
C GLU A 229 2.31 32.47 12.78
N VAL A 230 1.27 31.67 13.01
CA VAL A 230 0.40 31.78 14.20
C VAL A 230 1.16 31.44 15.48
N LEU A 231 1.99 30.38 15.48
CA LEU A 231 2.84 30.00 16.60
C LEU A 231 3.83 31.12 16.96
N LYS A 232 4.48 31.73 15.96
CA LYS A 232 5.38 32.88 16.13
C LYS A 232 4.69 34.08 16.78
N GLN A 233 3.42 34.33 16.44
CA GLN A 233 2.65 35.41 17.07
C GLN A 233 2.29 35.12 18.53
N LEU A 234 2.10 33.84 18.89
CA LEU A 234 1.73 33.43 20.25
C LEU A 234 2.94 33.32 21.20
N ASN A 235 4.10 32.88 20.70
CA ASN A 235 5.31 32.63 21.49
C ASN A 235 6.44 33.58 21.06
N THR A 236 6.54 34.74 21.71
CA THR A 236 7.52 35.78 21.35
C THR A 236 8.96 35.47 21.79
N ASP A 237 9.17 34.49 22.67
CA ASP A 237 10.47 34.21 23.31
C ASP A 237 11.22 32.97 22.79
N MET A 238 10.70 32.26 21.78
CA MET A 238 11.28 30.99 21.30
C MET A 238 12.15 31.15 20.04
N PRO A 239 13.19 30.31 19.83
CA PRO A 239 14.02 30.34 18.62
C PRO A 239 13.23 29.83 17.40
N GLU A 240 13.42 30.44 16.23
CA GLU A 240 12.66 30.13 14.99
C GLU A 240 12.68 28.65 14.54
N SER A 241 13.73 27.90 14.91
CA SER A 241 13.83 26.47 14.58
C SER A 241 12.87 25.60 15.39
N HIS A 242 12.45 26.04 16.58
CA HIS A 242 11.53 25.30 17.42
C HIS A 242 10.09 25.40 16.90
N ASP A 243 9.67 26.56 16.39
CA ASP A 243 8.31 26.77 15.88
C ASP A 243 7.98 25.84 14.71
N LEU A 244 8.95 25.65 13.80
CA LEU A 244 8.81 24.77 12.65
C LEU A 244 8.69 23.30 13.09
N VAL A 245 9.52 22.86 14.04
CA VAL A 245 9.46 21.50 14.58
C VAL A 245 8.15 21.27 15.31
N GLU A 246 7.68 22.23 16.11
CA GLU A 246 6.41 22.15 16.81
C GLU A 246 5.23 22.05 15.84
N ALA A 247 5.21 22.87 14.78
CA ALA A 247 4.20 22.75 13.72
C ALA A 247 4.22 21.35 13.08
N PHE A 248 5.40 20.82 12.71
CA PHE A 248 5.52 19.47 12.16
C PHE A 248 5.00 18.38 13.12
N VAL A 249 5.30 18.49 14.42
CA VAL A 249 4.80 17.56 15.44
C VAL A 249 3.27 17.61 15.52
N MET A 250 2.67 18.80 15.51
CA MET A 250 1.21 18.96 15.52
C MET A 250 0.55 18.30 14.30
N PHE A 251 1.07 18.54 13.10
CA PHE A 251 0.59 17.90 11.88
C PHE A 251 0.78 16.37 11.92
N ALA A 252 1.90 15.88 12.46
CA ALA A 252 2.15 14.45 12.61
C ALA A 252 1.11 13.78 13.53
N TRP A 253 0.74 14.42 14.65
CA TRP A 253 -0.31 13.92 15.54
C TRP A 253 -1.69 13.91 14.87
N VAL A 254 -2.04 14.97 14.15
CA VAL A 254 -3.31 15.02 13.39
C VAL A 254 -3.36 13.92 12.34
N LEU A 255 -2.28 13.73 11.58
CA LEU A 255 -2.18 12.69 10.56
C LEU A 255 -2.25 11.29 11.18
N MET A 256 -1.60 11.07 12.31
CA MET A 256 -1.67 9.80 13.04
C MET A 256 -3.09 9.50 13.49
N LEU A 257 -3.79 10.49 14.07
CA LEU A 257 -5.19 10.33 14.48
C LEU A 257 -6.09 10.01 13.29
N LEU A 258 -5.86 10.67 12.14
CA LEU A 258 -6.59 10.38 10.90
C LEU A 258 -6.33 8.97 10.40
N HIS A 259 -5.09 8.47 10.45
CA HIS A 259 -4.77 7.08 10.11
C HIS A 259 -5.42 6.07 11.04
N ILE A 260 -5.45 6.34 12.36
CA ILE A 260 -6.15 5.49 13.33
C ILE A 260 -7.65 5.46 13.04
N MET A 261 -8.26 6.64 12.77
CA MET A 261 -9.66 6.73 12.42
C MET A 261 -9.98 5.94 11.15
N MET A 262 -9.16 6.09 10.10
CA MET A 262 -9.32 5.36 8.84
C MET A 262 -9.16 3.85 9.04
N PHE A 263 -8.19 3.43 9.83
CA PHE A 263 -7.99 2.02 10.19
C PHE A 263 -9.21 1.44 10.92
N MET A 264 -9.75 2.19 11.89
CA MET A 264 -10.96 1.80 12.61
C MET A 264 -12.18 1.73 11.69
N TYR A 265 -12.32 2.68 10.76
CA TYR A 265 -13.36 2.70 9.75
C TYR A 265 -13.28 1.47 8.85
N PHE A 266 -12.12 1.18 8.24
CA PHE A 266 -11.94 -0.01 7.41
C PHE A 266 -12.21 -1.30 8.20
N ARG A 267 -11.75 -1.38 9.44
CA ARG A 267 -12.03 -2.51 10.33
C ARG A 267 -13.53 -2.63 10.64
N SER A 268 -14.26 -1.53 10.69
CA SER A 268 -15.72 -1.52 10.82
C SER A 268 -16.39 -2.05 9.56
N CYS A 269 -15.98 -1.56 8.39
CA CYS A 269 -16.49 -2.03 7.09
C CYS A 269 -16.29 -3.53 6.89
N VAL A 270 -15.10 -4.06 7.20
CA VAL A 270 -14.82 -5.50 7.11
C VAL A 270 -15.70 -6.30 8.08
N ARG A 271 -15.90 -5.80 9.31
CA ARG A 271 -16.81 -6.45 10.28
C ARG A 271 -18.25 -6.47 9.78
N HIS A 272 -18.74 -5.36 9.23
CA HIS A 272 -20.07 -5.31 8.63
C HIS A 272 -20.21 -6.27 7.45
N LEU A 273 -19.19 -6.34 6.58
CA LEU A 273 -19.15 -7.26 5.45
C LEU A 273 -19.22 -8.73 5.93
N LEU A 274 -18.44 -9.08 6.95
CA LEU A 274 -18.43 -10.41 7.54
C LEU A 274 -19.75 -10.77 8.20
N HIS A 275 -20.38 -9.83 8.91
CA HIS A 275 -21.69 -10.04 9.51
C HIS A 275 -22.75 -10.32 8.44
N SER A 276 -22.73 -9.59 7.32
CA SER A 276 -23.60 -9.85 6.16
C SER A 276 -23.31 -11.20 5.48
N ALA A 277 -22.08 -11.71 5.61
CA ALA A 277 -21.69 -13.03 5.11
C ALA A 277 -22.03 -14.19 6.08
N ALA A 278 -22.88 -13.95 7.08
CA ALA A 278 -23.30 -14.90 8.12
C ALA A 278 -22.19 -15.33 9.11
N PHE A 279 -21.16 -14.49 9.30
CA PHE A 279 -20.17 -14.69 10.36
C PHE A 279 -20.79 -14.41 11.73
N SER A 280 -20.69 -15.38 12.64
CA SER A 280 -21.10 -15.25 14.04
C SER A 280 -19.89 -15.41 14.96
N ASN A 281 -19.85 -14.65 16.07
CA ASN A 281 -18.85 -14.84 17.12
C ASN A 281 -19.10 -16.12 17.93
N ASP A 282 -20.34 -16.60 17.97
CA ASP A 282 -20.65 -17.88 18.60
C ASP A 282 -20.24 -19.04 17.68
N LYS A 283 -19.45 -19.95 18.25
CA LYS A 283 -18.87 -21.08 17.53
C LYS A 283 -19.95 -22.05 17.04
N ALA A 284 -21.03 -22.25 17.82
CA ALA A 284 -22.08 -23.20 17.46
C ALA A 284 -22.89 -22.71 16.24
N THR A 285 -23.36 -21.46 16.30
CA THR A 285 -24.05 -20.81 15.17
C THR A 285 -23.14 -20.69 13.95
N LEU A 286 -21.87 -20.35 14.11
CA LEU A 286 -20.92 -20.30 12.98
C LEU A 286 -20.73 -21.68 12.34
N THR A 287 -20.60 -22.76 13.13
CA THR A 287 -20.48 -24.11 12.56
C THR A 287 -21.75 -24.54 11.82
N ALA A 288 -22.94 -24.21 12.33
CA ALA A 288 -24.20 -24.52 11.67
C ALA A 288 -24.34 -23.77 10.33
N ASN A 289 -23.99 -22.49 10.31
CA ASN A 289 -23.96 -21.69 9.09
C ASN A 289 -22.97 -22.27 8.09
N LEU A 290 -21.74 -22.60 8.51
CA LEU A 290 -20.73 -23.19 7.63
C LEU A 290 -21.14 -24.56 7.07
N THR A 291 -21.85 -25.39 7.84
CA THR A 291 -22.37 -26.67 7.33
C THR A 291 -23.46 -26.49 6.29
N ALA A 292 -24.38 -25.53 6.48
CA ALA A 292 -25.40 -25.22 5.48
C ALA A 292 -24.75 -24.70 4.19
N ILE A 293 -23.74 -23.83 4.33
CA ILE A 293 -22.95 -23.30 3.22
C ILE A 293 -22.22 -24.41 2.47
N ALA A 294 -21.59 -25.35 3.18
CA ALA A 294 -20.86 -26.44 2.57
C ALA A 294 -21.78 -27.32 1.71
N GLN A 295 -23.01 -27.57 2.17
CA GLN A 295 -24.00 -28.34 1.42
C GLN A 295 -24.45 -27.60 0.16
N GLU A 296 -24.71 -26.29 0.24
CA GLU A 296 -25.05 -25.46 -0.91
C GLU A 296 -23.91 -25.41 -1.94
N GLU A 297 -22.66 -25.24 -1.49
CA GLU A 297 -21.49 -25.23 -2.35
C GLU A 297 -21.30 -26.59 -3.05
N ALA A 298 -21.49 -27.71 -2.34
CA ALA A 298 -21.39 -29.05 -2.91
C ALA A 298 -22.47 -29.31 -3.97
N ASN A 299 -23.71 -28.89 -3.70
CA ASN A 299 -24.80 -28.98 -4.67
C ASN A 299 -24.56 -28.10 -5.90
N ALA A 300 -24.02 -26.89 -5.70
CA ALA A 300 -23.67 -25.99 -6.80
C ALA A 300 -22.58 -26.62 -7.68
N TRP A 301 -21.50 -27.17 -7.08
CA TRP A 301 -20.45 -27.84 -7.82
C TRP A 301 -20.92 -29.07 -8.62
N GLN A 302 -21.87 -29.84 -8.11
CA GLN A 302 -22.43 -30.98 -8.85
C GLN A 302 -23.24 -30.56 -10.08
N ASN A 303 -23.83 -29.37 -10.05
CA ASN A 303 -24.71 -28.86 -11.11
C ASN A 303 -24.01 -27.88 -12.06
N GLU A 304 -22.77 -27.47 -11.75
CA GLU A 304 -22.05 -26.43 -12.47
C GLU A 304 -21.09 -27.03 -13.52
N GLU A 305 -21.50 -26.99 -14.78
CA GLU A 305 -20.63 -27.33 -15.92
C GLU A 305 -19.69 -26.16 -16.24
N ALA A 306 -18.43 -26.47 -16.57
CA ALA A 306 -17.41 -25.46 -16.85
C ALA A 306 -17.80 -24.52 -18.01
N ASP A 307 -18.46 -25.04 -19.05
CA ASP A 307 -18.91 -24.24 -20.20
C ASP A 307 -20.02 -23.25 -19.81
N LYS A 308 -21.00 -23.68 -19.00
CA LYS A 308 -22.06 -22.81 -18.46
C LYS A 308 -21.47 -21.75 -17.53
N ALA A 309 -20.48 -22.11 -16.72
CA ALA A 309 -19.78 -21.15 -15.86
C ALA A 309 -19.03 -20.08 -16.68
N LEU A 310 -18.37 -20.47 -17.78
CA LEU A 310 -17.70 -19.54 -18.68
C LEU A 310 -18.70 -18.61 -19.39
N GLU A 311 -19.85 -19.13 -19.82
CA GLU A 311 -20.91 -18.33 -20.44
C GLU A 311 -21.46 -17.27 -19.47
N VAL A 312 -21.75 -17.65 -18.22
CA VAL A 312 -22.19 -16.71 -17.17
C VAL A 312 -21.13 -15.64 -16.91
N MET A 313 -19.85 -16.02 -16.84
CA MET A 313 -18.76 -15.04 -16.68
C MET A 313 -18.68 -14.07 -17.87
N SER A 314 -18.80 -14.57 -19.11
CA SER A 314 -18.78 -13.72 -20.32
C SER A 314 -19.96 -12.75 -20.33
N CYS A 315 -21.16 -13.22 -20.03
CA CYS A 315 -22.35 -12.39 -19.97
C CYS A 315 -22.24 -11.28 -18.92
N ILE A 316 -21.72 -11.60 -17.73
CA ILE A 316 -21.48 -10.60 -16.67
C ILE A 316 -20.42 -9.59 -17.11
N GLN A 317 -19.35 -10.04 -17.79
CA GLN A 317 -18.32 -9.16 -18.30
C GLN A 317 -18.89 -8.19 -19.36
N GLU A 318 -19.60 -8.72 -20.36
CA GLU A 318 -20.24 -7.93 -21.41
C GLU A 318 -21.19 -6.88 -20.82
N HIS A 319 -22.05 -7.28 -19.88
CA HIS A 319 -22.96 -6.37 -19.21
C HIS A 319 -22.21 -5.24 -18.46
N HIS A 320 -21.07 -5.54 -17.84
CA HIS A 320 -20.28 -4.53 -17.15
C HIS A 320 -19.60 -3.57 -18.13
N GLU A 321 -19.10 -4.08 -19.25
CA GLU A 321 -18.49 -3.28 -20.31
C GLU A 321 -19.52 -2.33 -20.95
N GLU A 322 -20.76 -2.79 -21.16
CA GLU A 322 -21.86 -1.94 -21.63
C GLU A 322 -22.17 -0.80 -20.66
N LEU A 323 -22.25 -1.08 -19.36
CA LEU A 323 -22.50 -0.07 -18.33
C LEU A 323 -21.36 0.96 -18.27
N GLU A 324 -20.10 0.52 -18.39
CA GLU A 324 -18.96 1.43 -18.48
C GLU A 324 -19.01 2.30 -19.73
N PHE A 325 -19.34 1.70 -20.87
CA PHE A 325 -19.48 2.42 -22.14
C PHE A 325 -20.56 3.50 -22.04
N GLN A 326 -21.73 3.16 -21.49
CA GLN A 326 -22.82 4.10 -21.24
C GLN A 326 -22.38 5.23 -20.30
N ARG A 327 -21.67 4.92 -19.21
CA ARG A 327 -21.16 5.93 -18.27
C ARG A 327 -20.18 6.89 -18.93
N ARG A 328 -19.25 6.38 -19.76
CA ARG A 328 -18.29 7.21 -20.52
C ARG A 328 -19.01 8.08 -21.54
N ARG A 329 -19.99 7.52 -22.27
CA ARG A 329 -20.80 8.27 -23.23
C ARG A 329 -21.55 9.42 -22.55
N ASN A 330 -22.17 9.17 -21.39
CA ASN A 330 -22.90 10.21 -20.65
C ASN A 330 -21.96 11.33 -20.19
N LYS A 331 -20.77 11.00 -19.65
CA LYS A 331 -19.74 12.00 -19.30
C LYS A 331 -19.29 12.84 -20.50
N ASN A 332 -19.13 12.22 -21.67
CA ASN A 332 -18.73 12.94 -22.88
C ASN A 332 -19.84 13.88 -23.39
N ILE A 333 -21.11 13.49 -23.26
CA ILE A 333 -22.26 14.35 -23.59
C ILE A 333 -22.33 15.54 -22.62
N GLU A 334 -22.16 15.30 -21.31
CA GLU A 334 -22.10 16.36 -20.30
C GLU A 334 -20.93 17.33 -20.52
N ALA A 335 -19.78 16.84 -21.00
CA ALA A 335 -18.63 17.67 -21.32
C ALA A 335 -18.79 18.49 -22.62
N GLN A 336 -19.65 18.04 -23.55
CA GLN A 336 -19.93 18.72 -24.83
C GLN A 336 -21.11 19.70 -24.75
N GLN A 337 -21.91 19.70 -23.68
CA GLN A 337 -22.91 20.75 -23.50
C GLN A 337 -22.20 22.09 -23.25
N PRO A 338 -22.47 23.13 -24.07
CA PRO A 338 -21.92 24.45 -23.83
C PRO A 338 -22.43 24.91 -22.46
N LYS A 339 -21.50 25.28 -21.56
CA LYS A 339 -21.85 25.96 -20.32
C LYS A 339 -22.48 27.30 -20.69
N THR A 340 -23.80 27.33 -20.82
CA THR A 340 -24.56 28.57 -20.91
C THR A 340 -24.46 29.26 -19.56
N ARG A 341 -23.54 30.23 -19.48
CA ARG A 341 -23.56 31.25 -18.45
C ARG A 341 -23.15 32.58 -19.03
#